data_AF-A0A4U0MP29-F1
#
_entry.id   AF-A0A4U0MP29-F1
#
_cell.length_a   1.000
_cell.length_b   1.000
_cell.length_c   1.000
_cell.angle_alpha   90.00
_cell.angle_beta   90.00
_cell.angle_gamma   90.00
#
_symmetry.space_group_name_H-M   'P 1'
#
loop_
_entity.id
_entity.type
_entity.pdbx_description
1 polymer ?
#
loop_
_entity_poly.entity_id
_entity_poly.type
_entity_poly.pdbx_seq_one_letter_code
_entity_poly.pdbx_strand_id
1 'polypeptide(L)'
;MSPGGEAYSEAAHIQALGKPHDGPDTIGNVLCLCPNCHVLFDRGALQLTDDLKVLNGLNRGFEAALTKAKEHHIKVECIRQHRARWADR
;
A
#
# COMPACT_ATOMS: atom_id res chain seq x y z
N MET A 1 -8.63 2.65 -18.13
CA MET A 1 -9.67 3.63 -18.49
C MET A 1 -10.98 2.88 -18.54
N SER A 2 -12.01 3.37 -17.86
CA SER A 2 -13.36 2.82 -18.02
C SER A 2 -13.84 3.10 -19.46
N PRO A 3 -14.85 2.36 -19.96
CA PRO A 3 -15.39 2.59 -21.31
C PRO A 3 -15.86 4.03 -21.58
N GLY A 4 -16.14 4.82 -20.52
CA GLY A 4 -16.49 6.24 -20.60
C GLY A 4 -15.29 7.21 -20.62
N GLY A 5 -14.05 6.71 -20.58
CA GLY A 5 -12.84 7.55 -20.55
C GLY A 5 -12.44 8.04 -19.15
N GLU A 6 -13.14 7.61 -18.10
CA GLU A 6 -12.82 8.01 -16.73
C GLU A 6 -11.68 7.13 -16.18
N ALA A 7 -10.76 7.77 -15.45
CA ALA A 7 -9.78 7.07 -14.65
C ALA A 7 -10.40 6.74 -13.29
N TYR A 8 -10.21 5.50 -12.83
CA TYR A 8 -10.67 5.05 -11.53
C TYR A 8 -9.49 4.49 -10.73
N SER A 9 -9.43 4.85 -9.47
CA SER A 9 -8.47 4.37 -8.50
C SER A 9 -9.07 4.45 -7.09
N GLU A 10 -8.45 3.73 -6.17
CA GLU A 10 -8.85 3.64 -4.78
C GLU A 10 -7.72 4.16 -3.88
N ALA A 11 -8.11 4.91 -2.86
CA ALA A 11 -7.22 5.35 -1.80
C ALA A 11 -7.12 4.23 -0.76
N ALA A 12 -5.96 3.57 -0.71
CA ALA A 12 -5.67 2.50 0.22
C ALA A 12 -4.81 3.03 1.37
N HIS A 13 -5.28 2.97 2.61
CA HIS A 13 -4.44 3.31 3.75
C HIS A 13 -3.32 2.26 3.92
N ILE A 14 -2.09 2.72 4.14
CA ILE A 14 -0.93 1.83 4.32
C ILE A 14 -1.04 1.12 5.67
N GLN A 15 -1.06 1.91 6.75
CA GLN A 15 -1.42 1.47 8.09
C GLN A 15 -2.92 1.72 8.28
N ALA A 16 -3.67 0.66 8.57
CA ALA A 16 -5.11 0.73 8.77
C ALA A 16 -5.50 1.74 9.86
N LEU A 17 -6.59 2.46 9.63
CA LEU A 17 -7.15 3.41 10.58
C LEU A 17 -7.83 2.71 11.75
N GLY A 18 -7.97 3.43 12.87
CA GLY A 18 -8.74 2.99 14.04
C GLY A 18 -8.11 1.80 14.78
N LYS A 19 -8.72 1.42 15.91
CA LYS A 19 -8.19 0.35 16.76
C LYS A 19 -8.21 -1.01 16.04
N PRO A 20 -7.19 -1.87 16.23
CA PRO A 20 -6.01 -1.69 17.08
C PRO A 20 -4.81 -1.07 16.35
N HIS A 21 -4.99 -0.60 15.12
CA HIS A 21 -3.89 -0.22 14.23
C HIS A 21 -3.53 1.26 14.34
N ASP A 22 -4.51 2.11 14.63
CA ASP A 22 -4.40 3.55 14.92
C ASP A 22 -3.53 4.30 13.89
N GLY A 23 -3.65 3.91 12.61
CA GLY A 23 -2.99 4.60 11.50
C GLY A 23 -3.46 6.05 11.35
N PRO A 24 -2.56 6.98 10.96
CA PRO A 24 -2.92 8.38 10.79
C PRO A 24 -3.69 8.59 9.47
N ASP A 25 -4.79 9.33 9.50
CA ASP A 25 -5.51 9.72 8.28
C ASP A 25 -4.81 10.90 7.60
N THR A 26 -3.76 10.60 6.83
CA THR A 26 -2.89 11.59 6.18
C THR A 26 -2.44 11.09 4.81
N ILE A 27 -2.12 12.01 3.89
CA ILE A 27 -1.63 11.69 2.53
C ILE A 27 -0.42 10.74 2.54
N GLY A 28 0.48 10.87 3.53
CA GLY A 28 1.65 9.99 3.66
C GLY A 28 1.31 8.56 4.07
N ASN A 29 0.09 8.28 4.51
CA ASN A 29 -0.40 6.96 4.87
C ASN A 29 -1.39 6.41 3.83
N VAL A 30 -1.39 6.90 2.59
CA VAL A 30 -2.33 6.47 1.55
C VAL A 30 -1.59 6.19 0.24
N LEU A 31 -2.00 5.13 -0.46
CA LEU A 31 -1.59 4.80 -1.83
C LEU A 31 -2.79 4.93 -2.78
N CYS A 32 -2.52 5.38 -4.00
CA CYS A 32 -3.49 5.35 -5.10
C CYS A 32 -3.32 4.04 -5.87
N LEU A 33 -4.28 3.12 -5.76
CA LEU A 33 -4.18 1.76 -6.30
C LEU A 33 -5.37 1.45 -7.23
N CYS A 34 -5.20 0.48 -8.12
CA CYS A 34 -6.35 -0.14 -8.78
C CYS A 34 -7.05 -1.11 -7.81
N PRO A 35 -8.31 -1.51 -8.07
CA PRO A 35 -9.09 -2.31 -7.12
C PRO A 35 -8.45 -3.65 -6.76
N ASN A 36 -7.85 -4.31 -7.75
CA ASN A 36 -7.16 -5.58 -7.51
C ASN A 36 -5.93 -5.39 -6.62
N CYS A 37 -5.10 -4.38 -6.90
CA CYS A 37 -3.93 -4.10 -6.09
C CYS A 37 -4.30 -3.66 -4.68
N HIS A 38 -5.40 -2.92 -4.51
CA HIS A 38 -5.90 -2.53 -3.19
C HIS A 38 -6.24 -3.76 -2.34
N VAL A 39 -7.05 -4.68 -2.86
CA VAL A 39 -7.41 -5.91 -2.14
C VAL A 39 -6.17 -6.77 -1.84
N LEU A 40 -5.22 -6.89 -2.77
CA LEU A 40 -3.97 -7.62 -2.52
C LEU A 40 -3.12 -6.96 -1.44
N PHE A 41 -3.05 -5.62 -1.41
CA PHE A 41 -2.29 -4.86 -0.43
C PHE A 41 -2.92 -4.94 0.97
N ASP A 42 -4.25 -4.76 1.07
CA ASP A 42 -5.02 -4.90 2.32
C ASP A 42 -4.90 -6.29 2.94
N ARG A 43 -4.70 -7.30 2.10
CA ARG A 43 -4.54 -8.70 2.48
C ARG A 43 -3.09 -9.16 2.50
N GLY A 44 -2.14 -8.21 2.44
CA GLY A 44 -0.71 -8.43 2.57
C GLY A 44 -0.07 -9.32 1.50
N ALA A 45 -0.77 -9.61 0.40
CA ALA A 45 -0.23 -10.30 -0.77
C ALA A 45 0.66 -9.37 -1.60
N LEU A 46 0.45 -8.05 -1.50
CA LEU A 46 1.41 -7.03 -1.89
C LEU A 46 1.88 -6.29 -0.62
N GLN A 47 3.19 -6.07 -0.52
CA GLN A 47 3.82 -5.31 0.57
C GLN A 47 4.86 -4.36 -0.01
N LEU A 48 5.25 -3.34 0.76
CA LEU A 48 6.32 -2.42 0.38
C LEU A 48 7.52 -2.59 1.30
N THR A 49 8.74 -2.53 0.77
CA THR A 49 9.97 -2.32 1.55
C THR A 49 10.09 -0.85 2.01
N ASP A 50 11.07 -0.56 2.87
CA ASP A 50 11.37 0.81 3.31
C ASP A 50 11.90 1.69 2.16
N ASP A 51 12.48 1.09 1.12
CA ASP A 51 12.91 1.74 -0.11
C ASP A 51 11.86 1.70 -1.24
N LEU A 52 10.59 1.48 -0.90
CA LEU A 52 9.43 1.54 -1.80
C LEU A 52 9.47 0.52 -2.96
N LYS A 53 10.07 -0.65 -2.73
CA LYS A 53 9.96 -1.81 -3.62
C LYS A 53 8.72 -2.61 -3.25
N VAL A 54 7.93 -2.98 -4.26
CA VAL A 54 6.78 -3.87 -4.12
C VAL A 54 7.29 -5.29 -4.02
N LEU A 55 6.88 -5.98 -2.97
CA LEU A 55 7.12 -7.38 -2.73
C LEU A 55 5.83 -8.18 -2.88
N ASN A 56 5.98 -9.39 -3.35
CA ASN A 56 4.99 -10.44 -3.18
C ASN A 56 5.02 -10.90 -1.72
N GLY A 57 3.93 -10.69 -1.00
CA GLY A 57 3.85 -11.06 0.41
C GLY A 57 3.81 -12.56 0.68
N LEU A 58 3.58 -13.40 -0.34
CA LEU A 58 3.51 -14.86 -0.19
C LEU A 58 4.88 -15.54 -0.28
N ASN A 59 5.80 -15.00 -1.10
CA ASN A 59 7.11 -15.60 -1.33
C ASN A 59 8.28 -14.63 -1.13
N ARG A 60 8.01 -13.37 -0.75
CA ARG A 60 8.98 -12.28 -0.56
C ARG A 60 9.77 -11.91 -1.81
N GLY A 61 9.31 -12.35 -2.98
CA GLY A 61 9.87 -12.00 -4.28
C GLY A 61 9.64 -10.53 -4.62
N PHE A 62 10.60 -9.93 -5.32
CA PHE A 62 10.45 -8.59 -5.88
C PHE A 62 9.46 -8.62 -7.04
N GLU A 63 8.46 -7.74 -7.01
CA GLU A 63 7.45 -7.62 -8.06
C GLU A 63 7.72 -6.40 -8.95
N ALA A 64 7.92 -5.23 -8.34
CA ALA A 64 8.13 -3.98 -9.07
C ALA A 64 8.67 -2.85 -8.16
N ALA A 65 9.10 -1.75 -8.76
CA ALA A 65 9.29 -0.49 -8.04
C ALA A 65 7.94 0.26 -7.93
N LEU A 66 7.65 0.83 -6.76
CA LEU A 66 6.46 1.67 -6.60
C LEU A 66 6.61 2.95 -7.43
N THR A 67 5.61 3.24 -8.25
CA THR A 67 5.53 4.54 -8.93
C THR A 67 4.98 5.57 -7.96
N LYS A 68 5.71 6.67 -7.76
CA LYS A 68 5.39 7.71 -6.79
C LYS A 68 5.49 9.09 -7.45
N ALA A 69 4.49 9.95 -7.22
CA ALA A 69 4.60 11.36 -7.56
C ALA A 69 5.67 12.03 -6.67
N LYS A 70 6.37 13.03 -7.19
CA LYS A 70 7.49 13.67 -6.48
C LYS A 70 7.06 14.25 -5.13
N GLU A 71 5.87 14.86 -5.11
CA GLU A 71 5.26 15.54 -3.97
C GLU A 71 4.60 14.58 -2.97
N HIS A 72 4.44 13.30 -3.33
CA HIS A 72 3.82 12.32 -2.45
C HIS A 72 4.83 11.78 -1.45
N HIS A 73 4.80 12.29 -0.22
CA HIS A 73 5.72 11.91 0.86
C HIS A 73 5.14 10.75 1.68
N ILE A 74 5.41 9.51 1.25
CA ILE A 74 4.97 8.30 1.94
C ILE A 74 5.72 8.14 3.27
N LYS A 75 5.00 7.82 4.33
CA LYS A 75 5.52 7.57 5.68
C LYS A 75 5.99 6.12 5.78
N VAL A 76 7.30 5.92 5.88
CA VAL A 76 7.93 4.60 5.99
C VAL A 76 7.48 3.87 7.26
N GLU A 77 7.11 4.61 8.31
CA GLU A 77 6.60 4.07 9.56
C GLU A 77 5.29 3.30 9.32
N CYS A 78 4.39 3.84 8.51
CA CYS A 78 3.14 3.17 8.13
C CYS A 78 3.40 1.91 7.32
N ILE A 79 4.40 1.92 6.43
CA ILE A 79 4.83 0.74 5.68
C ILE A 79 5.31 -0.36 6.63
N ARG A 80 6.13 -0.01 7.62
CA ARG A 80 6.63 -0.98 8.62
C ARG A 80 5.49 -1.58 9.43
N GLN A 81 4.51 -0.77 9.84
CA GLN A 81 3.32 -1.23 10.57
C GLN A 81 2.46 -2.17 9.71
N HIS A 82 2.26 -1.83 8.43
CA HIS A 82 1.59 -2.72 7.48
C HIS A 82 2.29 -4.08 7.41
N ARG A 83 3.59 -4.12 7.12
CA ARG A 83 4.36 -5.38 7.06
C ARG A 83 4.31 -6.17 8.36
N ALA A 84 4.40 -5.50 9.51
CA ALA A 84 4.37 -6.15 10.81
C ALA A 84 3.07 -6.95 11.05
N ARG A 85 1.93 -6.48 10.51
CA ARG A 85 0.65 -7.23 10.52
C ARG A 85 0.74 -8.58 9.81
N TRP A 86 1.74 -8.78 8.95
CA TRP A 86 1.94 -9.99 8.15
C TRP A 86 3.23 -10.74 8.47
N ALA A 87 3.92 -10.41 9.56
CA ALA A 87 5.22 -11.01 9.90
C ALA A 87 5.13 -12.50 10.28
N ASP A 88 4.04 -12.91 10.94
CA ASP A 88 3.85 -14.26 11.50
C ASP A 88 3.10 -15.20 10.55
N ARG A 89 3.25 -15.01 9.24
CA ARG A 89 2.50 -15.72 8.19
C ARG A 89 3.43 -16.53 7.30
#